data_AF-A0A1E5NXG8-F1
#
_entry.id   AF-A0A1E5NXG8-F1
#
_cell.length_a   1.000
_cell.length_b   1.000
_cell.length_c   1.000
_cell.angle_alpha   90.00
_cell.angle_beta   90.00
_cell.angle_gamma   90.00
#
_symmetry.space_group_name_H-M   'P 1'
#
loop_
_entity.id
_entity.type
_entity.pdbx_description
1 polymer ?
#
loop_
_entity_poly.entity_id
_entity_poly.type
_entity_poly.pdbx_seq_one_letter_code
_entity_poly.pdbx_strand_id
1 'polypeptide(L)'
;MDDVEDLRIAVYRALQLAGLPLSDLPAPPGPRGGEAGGVDVVEAPELGAVIVGWACSEDLIKQAAAALDQDDEDHRAVQLQGKTEAAMGAALAQILQQGGFVTRPRADVPGSHQLVVTKEPEGEQSLLA
;
A
#
# COMPACT_ATOMS: atom_id res chain seq x y z
N MET A 1 23.40 4.76 -3.39
CA MET A 1 22.41 3.69 -3.62
C MET A 1 21.15 4.21 -2.99
N ASP A 2 20.13 4.39 -3.82
CA ASP A 2 19.00 5.27 -3.57
C ASP A 2 18.12 4.72 -2.46
N ASP A 3 18.03 5.42 -1.32
CA ASP A 3 17.21 5.04 -0.15
C ASP A 3 15.76 4.73 -0.51
N VAL A 4 15.29 5.32 -1.62
CA VAL A 4 13.97 5.16 -2.23
C VAL A 4 13.83 3.87 -3.05
N GLU A 5 14.88 3.43 -3.75
CA GLU A 5 14.89 2.14 -4.45
C GLU A 5 14.80 1.00 -3.44
N ASP A 6 15.60 1.07 -2.36
CA ASP A 6 15.53 0.09 -1.26
C ASP A 6 14.16 0.10 -0.56
N LEU A 7 13.56 1.29 -0.40
CA LEU A 7 12.19 1.43 0.11
C LEU A 7 11.18 0.77 -0.83
N ARG A 8 11.28 0.98 -2.15
CA ARG A 8 10.39 0.35 -3.13
C ARG A 8 10.49 -1.17 -3.05
N ILE A 9 11.71 -1.72 -3.00
CA ILE A 9 11.91 -3.17 -2.88
C ILE A 9 11.28 -3.70 -1.59
N ALA A 10 11.42 -2.98 -0.47
CA ALA A 10 10.84 -3.38 0.80
C ALA A 10 9.30 -3.35 0.79
N VAL A 11 8.70 -2.28 0.25
CA VAL A 11 7.25 -2.14 0.06
C VAL A 11 6.71 -3.22 -0.87
N TYR A 12 7.39 -3.46 -2.00
CA TYR A 12 7.02 -4.50 -2.95
C TYR A 12 7.02 -5.89 -2.29
N ARG A 13 8.05 -6.20 -1.50
CA ARG A 13 8.12 -7.47 -0.76
C ARG A 13 7.03 -7.60 0.30
N ALA A 14 6.71 -6.55 1.04
CA ALA A 14 5.64 -6.60 2.05
C ALA A 14 4.28 -6.90 1.41
N LEU A 15 3.96 -6.24 0.30
CA LEU A 15 2.73 -6.50 -0.44
C LEU A 15 2.71 -7.91 -1.07
N GLN A 16 3.87 -8.39 -1.56
CA GLN A 16 3.99 -9.74 -2.10
C GLN A 16 3.77 -10.82 -1.02
N LEU A 17 4.34 -10.61 0.18
CA LEU A 17 4.16 -11.50 1.33
C LEU A 17 2.71 -11.55 1.79
N ALA A 18 2.00 -10.42 1.70
CA ALA A 18 0.56 -10.34 1.93
C ALA A 18 -0.28 -11.01 0.83
N GLY A 19 0.34 -11.56 -0.22
CA GLY A 19 -0.38 -12.26 -1.29
C GLY A 19 -1.12 -11.35 -2.26
N LEU A 20 -0.80 -10.05 -2.28
CA LEU A 20 -1.40 -9.10 -3.21
C LEU A 20 -0.82 -9.25 -4.62
N PRO A 21 -1.65 -9.15 -5.67
CA PRO A 21 -1.18 -9.22 -7.04
C PRO A 21 -0.46 -7.91 -7.39
N LEU A 22 0.84 -7.99 -7.61
CA LEU A 22 1.66 -6.85 -7.98
C LEU A 22 1.70 -6.71 -9.50
N SER A 23 1.63 -5.48 -9.98
CA SER A 23 1.84 -5.19 -11.39
C SER A 23 3.34 -5.31 -11.70
N ASP A 24 3.71 -6.18 -12.65
CA ASP A 24 5.10 -6.45 -13.04
C ASP A 24 5.80 -5.28 -13.78
N LEU A 25 5.10 -4.17 -14.03
CA LEU A 25 5.60 -3.07 -14.87
C LEU A 25 5.67 -1.77 -14.08
N PRO A 26 6.79 -1.02 -14.16
CA PRO A 26 6.82 0.38 -13.75
C PRO A 26 5.96 1.15 -14.77
N ALA A 27 4.65 1.17 -14.57
CA ALA A 27 3.77 2.02 -15.33
C ALA A 27 3.78 3.40 -14.65
N PRO A 28 3.85 4.50 -15.41
CA PRO A 28 3.67 5.82 -14.82
C PRO A 28 2.30 5.88 -14.12
N PRO A 29 2.17 6.57 -12.97
CA PRO A 29 0.91 6.70 -12.25
C PRO A 29 -0.09 7.43 -13.14
N GLY A 30 -0.90 6.65 -13.85
CA GLY A 30 -1.92 7.12 -14.77
C GLY A 30 -3.22 6.37 -14.51
N PRO A 31 -4.37 6.93 -14.93
CA PRO A 31 -5.67 6.33 -14.69
C PRO A 31 -5.84 5.12 -15.62
N ARG A 32 -5.24 3.97 -15.29
CA ARG A 32 -5.46 2.73 -16.03
C ARG A 32 -6.70 2.03 -15.51
N GLY A 33 -7.85 2.51 -15.98
CA GLY A 33 -8.94 1.60 -16.28
C GLY A 33 -8.52 0.73 -17.46
N GLY A 34 -8.18 -0.54 -17.22
CA GLY A 34 -7.95 -1.51 -18.28
C GLY A 34 -6.82 -2.51 -18.00
N GLU A 35 -7.22 -3.70 -17.55
CA GLU A 35 -6.63 -5.02 -17.88
C GLU A 35 -5.45 -5.59 -17.08
N ALA A 36 -4.95 -4.94 -16.02
CA ALA A 36 -4.13 -5.63 -15.00
C ALA A 36 -4.51 -5.14 -13.60
N GLY A 37 -5.36 -5.90 -12.91
CA GLY A 37 -6.00 -5.51 -11.64
C GLY A 37 -5.09 -5.66 -10.41
N GLY A 38 -3.89 -5.08 -10.44
CA GLY A 38 -2.90 -5.20 -9.37
C GLY A 38 -2.62 -3.91 -8.59
N VAL A 39 -1.74 -4.03 -7.60
CA VAL A 39 -1.12 -2.92 -6.89
C VAL A 39 0.17 -2.54 -7.63
N ASP A 40 0.39 -1.25 -7.84
CA ASP A 40 1.58 -0.68 -8.46
C ASP A 40 2.39 0.09 -7.42
N VAL A 41 3.71 0.11 -7.58
CA VAL A 41 4.65 0.69 -6.61
C VAL A 41 5.70 1.50 -7.37
N VAL A 42 5.58 2.82 -7.31
CA VAL A 42 6.40 3.76 -8.07
C VAL A 42 7.28 4.58 -7.13
N GLU A 43 8.55 4.76 -7.48
CA GLU A 43 9.47 5.62 -6.74
C GLU A 43 9.07 7.09 -6.91
N ALA A 44 9.09 7.86 -5.82
CA ALA A 44 8.98 9.31 -5.84
C ALA A 44 10.19 9.93 -5.13
N PRO A 45 11.38 9.96 -5.80
CA PRO A 45 12.61 10.48 -5.21
C PRO A 45 12.49 11.92 -4.72
N GLU A 46 11.69 12.74 -5.39
CA GLU A 46 11.40 14.12 -5.02
C GLU A 46 10.65 14.26 -3.67
N LEU A 47 9.98 13.19 -3.24
CA LEU A 47 9.30 13.10 -1.95
C LEU A 47 10.10 12.28 -0.92
N GLY A 48 11.22 11.66 -1.31
CA GLY A 48 11.90 10.65 -0.49
C GLY A 48 10.98 9.48 -0.12
N ALA A 49 10.05 9.13 -1.02
CA ALA A 49 8.94 8.23 -0.72
C ALA A 49 8.64 7.29 -1.89
N VAL A 50 7.74 6.36 -1.66
CA VAL A 50 7.18 5.46 -2.67
C VAL A 50 5.67 5.70 -2.76
N ILE A 51 5.15 5.71 -3.98
CA ILE A 51 3.71 5.82 -4.25
C ILE A 51 3.18 4.44 -4.55
N VAL A 52 2.22 3.98 -3.74
CA VAL A 52 1.49 2.74 -3.95
C VAL A 52 0.15 3.06 -4.58
N GLY A 53 -0.04 2.67 -5.84
CA GLY A 53 -1.28 2.82 -6.59
C GLY A 53 -2.06 1.53 -6.71
N TRP A 54 -3.38 1.56 -6.87
CA TRP A 54 -4.18 0.36 -7.16
C TRP A 54 -5.32 0.62 -8.12
N ALA A 55 -5.73 -0.42 -8.84
CA ALA A 55 -6.97 -0.40 -9.61
C ALA A 55 -8.16 -0.77 -8.71
N CYS A 56 -9.27 -0.03 -8.78
CA CYS A 56 -10.50 -0.40 -8.09
C CYS A 56 -11.22 -1.58 -8.76
N SER A 57 -10.73 -2.79 -8.54
CA SER A 57 -11.37 -4.03 -8.97
C SER A 57 -11.92 -4.80 -7.76
N GLU A 58 -13.08 -5.44 -7.92
CA GLU A 58 -13.68 -6.25 -6.84
C GLU A 58 -12.79 -7.41 -6.42
N ASP A 59 -12.05 -8.00 -7.36
CA ASP A 59 -11.16 -9.12 -7.09
C ASP A 59 -9.92 -8.69 -6.30
N LEU A 60 -9.41 -7.48 -6.54
CA LEU A 60 -8.31 -6.93 -5.75
C LEU A 60 -8.75 -6.63 -4.31
N ILE A 61 -9.97 -6.11 -4.13
CA ILE A 61 -10.56 -5.87 -2.79
C ILE A 61 -10.69 -7.20 -2.03
N LYS A 62 -11.16 -8.27 -2.68
CA LYS A 62 -11.26 -9.60 -2.03
C LYS A 62 -9.89 -10.16 -1.65
N GLN A 63 -8.88 -9.97 -2.50
CA GLN A 63 -7.52 -10.44 -2.23
C GLN A 63 -6.89 -9.66 -1.07
N ALA A 64 -7.09 -8.34 -1.00
CA ALA A 64 -6.66 -7.55 0.16
C ALA A 64 -7.39 -7.93 1.44
N ALA A 65 -8.68 -8.27 1.37
CA ALA A 65 -9.42 -8.82 2.50
C ALA A 65 -8.79 -10.13 3.00
N ALA A 66 -8.53 -11.05 2.06
CA ALA A 66 -7.94 -12.35 2.37
C ALA A 66 -6.54 -12.22 2.96
N ALA A 67 -5.76 -11.23 2.49
CA ALA A 67 -4.43 -10.92 3.04
C ALA A 67 -4.51 -10.52 4.53
N LEU A 68 -5.52 -9.75 4.91
CA LEU A 68 -5.76 -9.36 6.30
C LEU A 68 -6.30 -10.52 7.14
N ASP A 69 -7.19 -11.34 6.58
CA ASP A 69 -7.77 -12.49 7.28
C ASP A 69 -6.76 -13.63 7.51
N GLN A 70 -5.71 -13.75 6.68
CA GLN A 70 -4.68 -14.79 6.83
C GLN A 70 -3.70 -14.52 7.97
N ASP A 71 -3.56 -13.27 8.40
CA ASP A 71 -2.60 -12.87 9.44
C ASP A 71 -3.23 -12.88 10.84
N ASP A 72 -4.54 -13.15 10.95
CA ASP A 72 -5.27 -13.01 12.20
C ASP A 72 -6.27 -14.13 12.51
N GLU A 73 -5.88 -15.05 13.40
CA GLU A 73 -6.84 -15.90 14.14
C GLU A 73 -7.63 -15.08 15.19
N ASP A 74 -7.24 -13.83 15.50
CA ASP A 74 -7.81 -13.05 16.62
C ASP A 74 -8.34 -11.64 16.26
N HIS A 75 -7.95 -11.02 15.14
CA HIS A 75 -8.45 -9.68 14.82
C HIS A 75 -9.69 -9.69 13.94
N ARG A 76 -10.76 -9.24 14.60
CA ARG A 76 -12.01 -8.71 14.05
C ARG A 76 -11.87 -8.18 12.63
N ALA A 77 -12.38 -8.98 11.69
CA ALA A 77 -13.10 -8.58 10.49
C ALA A 77 -13.00 -7.09 10.18
N VAL A 78 -11.98 -6.71 9.40
CA VAL A 78 -12.10 -5.53 8.56
C VAL A 78 -13.27 -5.82 7.64
N GLN A 79 -14.46 -5.45 8.10
CA GLN A 79 -15.63 -5.50 7.28
C GLN A 79 -15.41 -4.45 6.20
N LEU A 80 -14.91 -4.89 5.05
CA LEU A 80 -14.95 -4.15 3.79
C LEU A 80 -16.43 -4.05 3.36
N GLN A 81 -17.24 -3.42 4.22
CA GLN A 81 -18.64 -3.13 3.97
C GLN A 81 -18.67 -1.99 2.97
N GLY A 82 -18.96 -2.35 1.73
CA GLY A 82 -18.94 -1.43 0.61
C GLY A 82 -17.64 -1.58 -0.17
N LYS A 83 -17.79 -1.92 -1.44
CA LYS A 83 -16.76 -1.99 -2.48
C LYS A 83 -16.16 -0.59 -2.72
N THR A 84 -15.53 -0.02 -1.72
CA THR A 84 -15.21 1.41 -1.68
C THR A 84 -13.71 1.60 -1.64
N GLU A 85 -13.24 2.56 -2.42
CA GLU A 85 -11.85 2.96 -2.59
C GLU A 85 -11.13 3.18 -1.25
N ALA A 86 -11.84 3.74 -0.27
CA ALA A 86 -11.35 3.98 1.09
C ALA A 86 -11.02 2.68 1.85
N ALA A 87 -11.78 1.61 1.60
CA ALA A 87 -11.59 0.32 2.27
C ALA A 87 -10.32 -0.38 1.74
N MET A 88 -10.04 -0.27 0.45
CA MET A 88 -8.80 -0.76 -0.16
C MET A 88 -7.58 0.05 0.33
N GLY A 89 -7.69 1.38 0.36
CA GLY A 89 -6.63 2.23 0.91
C GLY A 89 -6.34 1.91 2.39
N ALA A 90 -7.36 1.63 3.20
CA ALA A 90 -7.19 1.21 4.58
C ALA A 90 -6.52 -0.17 4.69
N ALA A 91 -6.90 -1.14 3.84
CA ALA A 91 -6.30 -2.46 3.84
C ALA A 91 -4.80 -2.42 3.48
N LEU A 92 -4.44 -1.69 2.42
CA LEU A 92 -3.05 -1.49 2.04
C LEU A 92 -2.25 -0.75 3.12
N ALA A 93 -2.85 0.26 3.74
CA ALA A 93 -2.22 0.97 4.85
C ALA A 93 -1.93 0.03 6.03
N GLN A 94 -2.85 -0.86 6.37
CA GLN A 94 -2.66 -1.82 7.47
C GLN A 94 -1.55 -2.83 7.16
N ILE A 95 -1.55 -3.43 5.96
CA ILE A 95 -0.51 -4.37 5.51
C ILE A 95 0.87 -3.72 5.57
N LEU A 96 0.98 -2.48 5.09
CA LEU A 96 2.25 -1.75 5.08
C LEU A 96 2.67 -1.30 6.49
N GLN A 97 1.73 -0.95 7.37
CA GLN A 97 2.03 -0.63 8.77
C GLN A 97 2.56 -1.85 9.53
N GLN A 98 2.04 -3.06 9.26
CA GLN A 98 2.60 -4.31 9.80
C GLN A 98 4.05 -4.54 9.33
N GLY A 99 4.37 -4.10 8.11
CA GLY A 99 5.74 -4.08 7.58
C GLY A 99 6.65 -2.98 8.14
N GLY A 100 6.18 -2.14 9.07
CA GLY A 100 6.94 -1.04 9.66
C GLY A 100 7.02 0.22 8.79
N PHE A 101 6.08 0.39 7.85
CA PHE A 101 6.03 1.57 6.98
C PHE A 101 5.01 2.60 7.44
N VAL A 102 5.30 3.87 7.20
CA VAL A 102 4.35 4.97 7.39
C VAL A 102 3.60 5.21 6.09
N THR A 103 2.27 5.12 6.14
CA THR A 103 1.40 5.33 4.97
C THR A 103 0.51 6.54 5.14
N ARG A 104 0.37 7.37 4.10
CA ARG A 104 -0.56 8.51 4.08
C ARG A 104 -1.32 8.59 2.75
N PRO A 105 -2.62 8.90 2.74
CA PRO A 105 -3.34 9.21 1.50
C PRO A 105 -2.66 10.36 0.76
N ARG A 106 -2.58 10.24 -0.56
CA ARG A 106 -2.02 11.28 -1.42
C ARG A 106 -2.96 12.49 -1.46
N ALA A 107 -2.65 13.53 -0.68
CA ALA A 107 -3.54 14.68 -0.47
C ALA A 107 -3.63 15.64 -1.67
N ASP A 108 -2.61 15.67 -2.55
CA ASP A 108 -2.57 16.49 -3.76
C ASP A 108 -3.49 15.97 -4.87
N VAL A 109 -3.95 14.72 -4.78
CA VAL A 109 -4.93 14.14 -5.71
C VAL A 109 -6.05 13.47 -4.92
N PRO A 110 -7.05 14.23 -4.44
CA PRO A 110 -8.20 13.66 -3.72
C PRO A 110 -8.93 12.63 -4.59
N GLY A 111 -9.23 11.46 -4.02
CA GLY A 111 -9.84 10.34 -4.76
C GLY A 111 -8.87 9.56 -5.66
N SER A 112 -7.57 9.88 -5.62
CA SER A 112 -6.57 8.99 -6.21
C SER A 112 -6.51 7.69 -5.41
N HIS A 113 -6.49 6.57 -6.12
CA HIS A 113 -6.21 5.24 -5.55
C HIS A 113 -4.71 5.13 -5.26
N GLN A 114 -4.17 6.05 -4.46
CA GLN A 114 -2.75 6.21 -4.20
C GLN A 114 -2.46 6.49 -2.72
N LEU A 115 -1.45 5.79 -2.20
CA LEU A 115 -0.85 6.01 -0.88
C LEU A 115 0.60 6.44 -1.06
N VAL A 116 1.03 7.42 -0.27
CA VAL A 116 2.44 7.75 -0.10
C VAL A 116 2.98 6.92 1.06
N VAL A 117 4.08 6.23 0.82
CA VAL A 117 4.73 5.31 1.76
C VAL A 117 6.15 5.80 2.01
N THR A 118 6.50 5.95 3.28
CA THR A 118 7.85 6.30 3.72
C THR A 118 8.33 5.29 4.75
N LYS A 119 9.66 5.16 4.92
CA LYS A 119 10.21 4.48 6.10
C LYS A 119 9.77 5.24 7.34
N GLU A 120 9.52 4.55 8.45
CA GLU A 120 9.54 5.23 9.75
C GLU A 120 10.89 5.94 9.88
N PRO A 121 10.92 7.21 10.34
CA PRO A 121 12.19 7.82 10.68
C PRO A 121 12.86 6.92 11.73
N GLU A 122 14.05 6.40 11.42
CA GLU A 122 14.86 5.69 12.40
C GLU A 122 15.17 6.66 13.55
N GLY A 123 14.41 6.54 14.63
CA GLY A 123 14.60 7.31 15.86
C GLY A 123 13.46 8.25 16.17
N GLU A 124 12.51 7.75 16.97
CA GLU A 124 12.48 8.17 18.37
C GLU A 124 11.85 7.05 19.22
N GLN A 125 12.53 5.90 19.34
CA GLN A 125 12.32 5.12 20.55
C GLN A 125 12.89 5.93 21.73
N SER A 126 11.99 6.31 22.63
CA SER A 126 12.30 6.56 24.04
C SER A 126 12.98 7.89 24.36
N LEU A 127 12.21 8.98 24.30
CA LEU A 127 12.53 10.16 25.11
C LEU A 127 11.29 10.97 25.43
N LEU A 128 10.24 10.36 25.98
CA LEU A 128 9.24 11.07 26.79
C LEU A 128 8.37 10.07 27.58
N ALA A 129 8.47 10.21 28.91
CA ALA A 129 7.55 9.79 29.98
C ALA A 129 7.58 8.33 30.47
#